data_AF-A6VUA7-F1
#
_entry.id   AF-A6VUA7-F1
#
_cell.length_a   1.000
_cell.length_b   1.000
_cell.length_c   1.000
_cell.angle_alpha   90.00
_cell.angle_beta   90.00
_cell.angle_gamma   90.00
#
_symmetry.space_group_name_H-M   'P 1'
#
loop_
_entity.id
_entity.type
_entity.pdbx_description
1 polymer ?
#
loop_
_entity_poly.entity_id
_entity_poly.type
_entity_poly.pdbx_seq_one_letter_code
_entity_poly.pdbx_strand_id
1 'polypeptide(L)'
;MATELELKLMLHSEYLKSASDFLDEICASSDTDEQSRQPTLALMNAYFDTQSADLMQGGMALRIRAVNNTFIQTVKTRGSNRVGMHARGEWEWFVPSDQLDLSLLSDVPLPESLQDMSWCSKLIEVYRTDFERQVWNIKSQETKMEVVCDQGLVTSPYGEDAICELELELKEGDEAGLYQFALQLAERVPVQVSIVSKAQKGVRLKYGQIEFPNKPVNTSNPLELAAYWYEVWLVYWEAMYFMKDEALMQPLRHSMVQLRACLPNELAQALGCLDGELEQQLVEEEDLLLKKLAGMNQIGITMLTVGQWLNQQAV
;
A
#
# COMPACT_ATOMS: atom_id res chain seq x y z
N MET A 1 14.08 5.81 -16.57
CA MET A 1 13.01 5.07 -15.85
C MET A 1 13.27 5.29 -14.38
N ALA A 2 12.36 5.94 -13.66
CA ALA A 2 12.45 6.02 -12.22
C ALA A 2 11.82 4.74 -11.67
N THR A 3 12.59 3.96 -10.92
CA THR A 3 12.03 2.90 -10.07
C THR A 3 11.76 3.56 -8.74
N GLU A 4 10.48 3.77 -8.42
CA GLU A 4 10.09 4.25 -7.09
C GLU A 4 10.09 3.06 -6.12
N LEU A 5 10.69 3.24 -4.94
CA LEU A 5 10.63 2.27 -3.86
C LEU A 5 9.77 2.86 -2.75
N GLU A 6 8.56 2.33 -2.58
CA GLU A 6 7.57 2.80 -1.60
C GLU A 6 7.21 1.71 -0.57
N LEU A 7 7.12 2.10 0.70
CA LEU A 7 6.50 1.33 1.77
C LEU A 7 5.14 1.95 2.09
N LYS A 8 4.06 1.18 1.95
CA LYS A 8 2.70 1.64 2.26
C LYS A 8 2.23 1.09 3.59
N LEU A 9 1.65 1.96 4.41
CA LEU A 9 1.05 1.64 5.68
C LEU A 9 -0.42 2.05 5.69
N MET A 10 -1.30 1.11 5.99
CA MET A 10 -2.68 1.38 6.40
C MET A 10 -2.68 2.17 7.72
N LEU A 11 -3.56 3.17 7.79
CA LEU A 11 -3.77 4.00 8.96
C LEU A 11 -5.28 4.11 9.20
N HIS A 12 -5.74 3.87 10.42
CA HIS A 12 -7.14 4.13 10.74
C HIS A 12 -7.36 5.62 10.99
N SER A 13 -8.51 6.15 10.55
CA SER A 13 -8.77 7.60 10.55
C SER A 13 -8.68 8.26 11.93
N GLU A 14 -8.92 7.50 13.01
CA GLU A 14 -8.76 7.98 14.38
C GLU A 14 -7.29 8.30 14.76
N TYR A 15 -6.33 7.71 14.06
CA TYR A 15 -4.89 7.91 14.27
C TYR A 15 -4.26 8.86 13.25
N LEU A 16 -5.04 9.39 12.29
CA LEU A 16 -4.56 10.34 11.28
C LEU A 16 -3.88 11.55 11.91
N LYS A 17 -4.53 12.15 12.91
CA LYS A 17 -3.99 13.32 13.61
C LYS A 17 -2.66 13.00 14.31
N SER A 18 -2.59 11.84 14.98
CA SER A 18 -1.36 11.38 15.65
C SER A 18 -0.21 11.17 14.66
N ALA A 19 -0.50 10.65 13.46
CA ALA A 19 0.48 10.52 12.39
C ALA A 19 0.99 11.88 11.92
N SER A 20 0.07 12.80 11.61
CA SER A 20 0.45 14.16 11.20
C SER A 20 1.26 14.89 12.26
N ASP A 21 0.87 14.79 13.54
CA ASP A 21 1.56 15.44 14.66
C ASP A 21 2.97 14.87 14.83
N PHE A 22 3.15 13.55 14.75
CA PHE A 22 4.47 12.92 14.77
C PHE A 22 5.37 13.44 13.63
N LEU A 23 4.85 13.52 12.41
CA LEU A 23 5.62 14.00 11.25
C LEU A 23 5.94 15.50 11.35
N ASP A 24 5.03 16.30 11.89
CA ASP A 24 5.25 17.72 12.16
C ASP A 24 6.32 17.94 13.25
N GLU A 25 6.32 17.13 14.30
CA GLU A 25 7.37 17.14 15.34
C GLU A 25 8.75 16.84 14.74
N ILE A 26 8.85 15.86 13.85
CA ILE A 26 10.10 15.54 13.15
C ILE A 26 10.61 16.74 12.36
N CYS A 27 9.77 17.33 11.50
CA CYS A 27 10.17 18.49 10.71
C CYS A 27 10.49 19.73 11.58
N ALA A 28 9.82 19.90 12.72
CA ALA A 28 10.09 21.02 13.63
C ALA A 28 11.38 20.85 14.44
N SER A 29 11.84 19.61 14.63
CA SER A 29 13.04 19.28 15.42
C SER A 29 14.36 19.42 14.66
N SER A 30 14.32 19.60 13.33
CA SER A 30 15.50 19.70 12.48
C SER A 30 15.94 21.14 12.29
N ASP A 31 17.21 21.43 12.61
CA ASP A 31 17.87 22.71 12.30
C ASP A 31 18.35 22.80 10.84
N THR A 32 18.12 21.77 10.01
CA THR A 32 18.52 21.74 8.59
C THR A 32 17.32 21.91 7.66
N ASP A 33 17.51 22.67 6.58
CA ASP A 33 16.53 22.86 5.48
C ASP A 33 16.23 21.57 4.67
N GLU A 34 16.79 20.43 5.08
CA GLU A 34 16.62 19.14 4.40
C GLU A 34 15.31 18.43 4.78
N GLN A 35 14.60 18.94 5.79
CA GLN A 35 13.27 18.44 6.18
C GLN A 35 12.24 19.56 6.09
N SER A 36 11.04 19.25 5.59
CA SER A 36 10.00 20.28 5.45
C SER A 36 8.60 19.70 5.31
N ARG A 37 7.64 20.39 5.93
CA ARG A 37 6.21 20.22 5.63
C ARG A 37 5.87 20.94 4.33
N GLN A 38 5.22 20.24 3.42
CA GLN A 38 4.73 20.80 2.16
C GLN A 38 3.22 21.13 2.24
N PRO A 39 2.70 22.00 1.35
CA PRO A 39 1.27 22.28 1.28
C PRO A 39 0.43 21.01 1.03
N THR A 40 -0.70 20.90 1.72
CA THR A 40 -1.68 19.84 1.45
C THR A 40 -2.23 19.98 0.04
N LEU A 41 -2.37 18.84 -0.64
CA LEU A 41 -2.88 18.75 -2.01
C LEU A 41 -4.26 18.09 -2.02
N ALA A 42 -5.19 18.63 -2.81
CA ALA A 42 -6.42 17.92 -3.16
C ALA A 42 -6.18 17.17 -4.48
N LEU A 43 -6.26 15.85 -4.45
CA LEU A 43 -5.99 14.98 -5.60
C LEU A 43 -7.28 14.29 -6.05
N MET A 44 -7.72 14.60 -7.27
CA MET A 44 -8.86 13.95 -7.90
C MET A 44 -8.36 13.08 -9.04
N ASN A 45 -8.66 11.78 -9.03
CA ASN A 45 -8.14 10.86 -10.03
C ASN A 45 -9.28 10.06 -10.66
N ALA A 46 -9.34 10.02 -11.98
CA ALA A 46 -10.21 9.12 -12.74
C ALA A 46 -9.38 7.98 -13.32
N TYR A 47 -9.80 6.74 -13.05
CA TYR A 47 -9.15 5.54 -13.57
C TYR A 47 -9.94 4.96 -14.73
N PHE A 48 -9.21 4.48 -15.73
CA PHE A 48 -9.79 3.97 -16.97
C PHE A 48 -9.36 2.54 -17.21
N ASP A 49 -10.32 1.72 -17.65
CA ASP A 49 -10.09 0.34 -18.09
C ASP A 49 -11.23 -0.06 -19.03
N THR A 50 -11.17 -1.25 -19.61
CA THR A 50 -12.28 -1.82 -20.37
C THR A 50 -13.31 -2.47 -19.43
N GLN A 51 -14.49 -2.79 -19.96
CA GLN A 51 -15.50 -3.52 -19.18
C GLN A 51 -14.99 -4.89 -18.68
N SER A 52 -14.07 -5.51 -19.43
CA SER A 52 -13.42 -6.78 -19.09
C SER A 52 -12.18 -6.62 -18.20
N ALA A 53 -11.78 -5.39 -17.89
CA ALA A 53 -10.57 -5.05 -17.15
C ALA A 53 -9.27 -5.53 -17.80
N ASP A 54 -9.14 -5.28 -19.11
CA ASP A 54 -7.99 -5.73 -19.90
C ASP A 54 -6.68 -5.10 -19.40
N LEU A 55 -6.69 -3.83 -18.97
CA LEU A 55 -5.49 -3.18 -18.42
C LEU A 55 -5.08 -3.83 -17.10
N MET A 56 -6.02 -4.00 -16.17
CA MET A 56 -5.74 -4.64 -14.89
C MET A 56 -5.19 -6.06 -15.06
N GLN A 57 -5.77 -6.86 -15.96
CA GLN A 57 -5.29 -8.22 -16.26
C GLN A 57 -3.88 -8.20 -16.88
N GLY A 58 -3.59 -7.18 -17.70
CA GLY A 58 -2.23 -6.89 -18.19
C GLY A 58 -1.29 -6.30 -17.14
N GLY A 59 -1.73 -6.13 -15.90
CA GLY A 59 -0.94 -5.52 -14.84
C GLY A 59 -0.69 -4.05 -15.08
N MET A 60 -1.66 -3.30 -15.58
CA MET A 60 -1.55 -1.87 -15.84
C MET A 60 -2.68 -1.10 -15.16
N ALA A 61 -2.38 0.13 -14.76
CA ALA A 61 -3.38 1.10 -14.33
C ALA A 61 -3.16 2.41 -15.10
N LEU A 62 -4.21 2.88 -15.78
CA LEU A 62 -4.25 4.14 -16.50
C LEU A 62 -5.16 5.11 -15.75
N ARG A 63 -4.65 6.32 -15.47
CA ARG A 63 -5.44 7.36 -14.82
C ARG A 63 -5.18 8.74 -15.41
N ILE A 64 -6.14 9.62 -15.19
CA ILE A 64 -5.92 11.07 -15.18
C ILE A 64 -6.09 11.60 -13.77
N ARG A 65 -5.13 12.40 -13.34
CA ARG A 65 -5.14 13.15 -12.08
C ARG A 65 -5.34 14.62 -12.36
N ALA A 66 -6.27 15.25 -11.66
CA ALA A 66 -6.39 16.69 -11.54
C ALA A 66 -5.81 17.16 -10.19
N VAL A 67 -4.91 18.13 -10.24
CA VAL A 67 -4.30 18.78 -9.06
C VAL A 67 -3.90 20.20 -9.41
N ASN A 68 -4.26 21.19 -8.58
CA ASN A 68 -3.88 22.59 -8.77
C ASN A 68 -4.08 23.11 -10.23
N ASN A 69 -5.27 22.86 -10.79
CA ASN A 69 -5.65 23.22 -12.16
C ASN A 69 -4.78 22.59 -13.27
N THR A 70 -4.04 21.54 -12.94
CA THR A 70 -3.18 20.80 -13.86
C THR A 70 -3.71 19.38 -13.99
N PHE A 71 -3.59 18.82 -15.19
CA PHE A 71 -3.94 17.43 -15.47
C PHE A 71 -2.69 16.62 -15.79
N ILE A 72 -2.58 15.45 -15.16
CA ILE A 72 -1.46 14.52 -15.35
C ILE A 72 -2.05 13.17 -15.74
N GLN A 73 -1.69 12.66 -16.92
CA GLN A 73 -1.96 11.28 -17.30
C GLN A 73 -0.83 10.41 -16.73
N THR A 74 -1.20 9.34 -16.04
CA THR A 74 -0.24 8.39 -15.49
C THR A 74 -0.55 6.98 -15.98
N VAL A 75 0.48 6.27 -16.40
CA VAL A 75 0.45 4.81 -16.54
C VAL A 75 1.38 4.20 -15.49
N LYS A 76 0.84 3.27 -14.70
CA LYS A 76 1.59 2.42 -13.79
C LYS A 76 1.53 0.99 -14.31
N THR A 77 2.66 0.30 -14.37
CA THR A 77 2.68 -1.15 -14.64
C THR A 77 2.85 -1.92 -13.34
N ARG A 78 2.58 -3.21 -13.35
CA ARG A 78 3.05 -4.15 -12.32
C ARG A 78 4.56 -4.24 -12.49
N GLY A 79 5.32 -3.81 -11.50
CA GLY A 79 6.72 -4.18 -11.41
C GLY A 79 6.92 -5.38 -10.49
N SER A 80 8.14 -5.57 -10.03
CA SER A 80 8.44 -6.57 -9.01
C SER A 80 7.85 -6.12 -7.67
N ASN A 81 6.92 -6.89 -7.12
CA ASN A 81 6.67 -6.82 -5.69
C ASN A 81 7.93 -7.34 -4.99
N ARG A 82 8.56 -6.47 -4.20
CA ARG A 82 9.40 -6.92 -3.09
C ARG A 82 8.48 -7.06 -1.89
N VAL A 83 8.87 -7.86 -0.91
CA VAL A 83 7.95 -8.33 0.12
C VAL A 83 7.40 -7.13 0.92
N GLY A 84 6.13 -6.78 0.72
CA GLY A 84 5.54 -5.60 1.38
C GLY A 84 5.92 -4.23 0.78
N MET A 85 6.65 -4.19 -0.34
CA MET A 85 7.08 -2.95 -1.00
C MET A 85 6.69 -2.95 -2.47
N HIS A 86 6.37 -1.76 -2.99
CA HIS A 86 6.10 -1.61 -4.41
C HIS A 86 7.34 -1.06 -5.13
N ALA A 87 7.74 -1.74 -6.20
CA ALA A 87 8.64 -1.22 -7.21
C ALA A 87 8.00 -1.43 -8.58
N ARG A 88 7.77 -0.35 -9.33
CA ARG A 88 7.04 -0.40 -10.61
C ARG A 88 7.52 0.63 -11.62
N GLY A 89 7.23 0.36 -12.89
CA GLY A 89 7.34 1.36 -13.94
C GLY A 89 6.21 2.37 -13.83
N GLU A 90 6.56 3.65 -13.88
CA GLU A 90 5.63 4.77 -13.86
C GLU A 90 6.01 5.76 -14.95
N TRP A 91 5.01 6.18 -15.71
CA TRP A 91 5.13 7.20 -16.75
C TRP A 91 4.06 8.26 -16.52
N GLU A 92 4.51 9.52 -16.45
CA GLU A 92 3.64 10.66 -16.21
C GLU A 92 3.82 11.72 -17.30
N TRP A 93 2.70 12.26 -17.77
CA TRP A 93 2.68 13.32 -18.75
C TRP A 93 1.68 14.40 -18.35
N PHE A 94 2.10 15.67 -18.44
CA PHE A 94 1.18 16.79 -18.36
C PHE A 94 0.30 16.81 -19.61
N VAL A 95 -1.02 16.88 -19.41
CA VAL A 95 -2.02 16.95 -20.48
C VAL A 95 -2.86 18.22 -20.32
N PRO A 96 -3.39 18.79 -21.42
CA PRO A 96 -4.07 20.09 -21.37
C PRO A 96 -5.49 20.03 -20.76
N SER A 97 -6.06 18.84 -20.61
CA SER A 97 -7.43 18.63 -20.12
C SER A 97 -7.57 17.29 -19.39
N ASP A 98 -8.76 17.02 -18.86
CA ASP A 98 -9.12 15.76 -18.20
C ASP A 98 -9.37 14.57 -19.15
N GLN A 99 -8.83 14.63 -20.37
CA GLN A 99 -9.05 13.65 -21.43
C GLN A 99 -7.77 12.88 -21.71
N LEU A 100 -7.90 11.56 -21.88
CA LEU A 100 -6.76 10.69 -22.18
C LEU A 100 -6.15 11.03 -23.54
N ASP A 101 -4.83 11.20 -23.56
CA ASP A 101 -4.04 11.21 -24.77
C ASP A 101 -3.38 9.83 -24.94
N LEU A 102 -4.06 8.97 -25.70
CA LEU A 102 -3.63 7.59 -25.92
C LEU A 102 -2.38 7.49 -26.81
N SER A 103 -1.98 8.56 -27.51
CA SER A 103 -0.76 8.57 -28.31
C SER A 103 0.50 8.45 -27.43
N LEU A 104 0.42 8.93 -26.19
CA LEU A 104 1.49 8.87 -25.19
C LEU A 104 1.80 7.44 -24.72
N LEU A 105 0.87 6.49 -24.93
CA LEU A 105 1.08 5.09 -24.56
C LEU A 105 2.15 4.40 -25.42
N SER A 106 2.56 5.01 -26.53
CA SER A 106 3.66 4.52 -27.37
C SER A 106 5.02 4.49 -26.64
N ASP A 107 5.18 5.27 -25.57
CA ASP A 107 6.38 5.28 -24.73
C ASP A 107 6.37 4.19 -23.63
N VAL A 108 5.25 3.47 -23.48
CA VAL A 108 5.05 2.45 -22.43
C VAL A 108 5.37 1.06 -22.99
N PRO A 109 6.18 0.24 -22.30
CA PRO A 109 6.38 -1.16 -22.64
C PRO A 109 5.11 -1.96 -22.30
N LEU A 110 4.19 -2.07 -23.26
CA LEU A 110 2.95 -2.82 -23.07
C LEU A 110 3.18 -4.34 -23.02
N PRO A 111 2.46 -5.07 -22.16
CA PRO A 111 2.47 -6.52 -22.18
C PRO A 111 1.91 -7.05 -23.51
N GLU A 112 2.27 -8.27 -23.88
CA GLU A 112 1.88 -8.90 -25.16
C GLU A 112 0.37 -8.84 -25.42
N SER A 113 -0.45 -9.04 -24.38
CA SER A 113 -1.91 -8.98 -24.45
C SER A 113 -2.49 -7.60 -24.79
N LEU A 114 -1.71 -6.53 -24.66
CA LEU A 114 -2.15 -5.14 -24.87
C LEU A 114 -1.47 -4.47 -26.07
N GLN A 115 -0.54 -5.15 -26.75
CA GLN A 115 0.23 -4.58 -27.85
C GLN A 115 -0.61 -4.14 -29.06
N ASP A 116 -1.76 -4.79 -29.30
CA ASP A 116 -2.61 -4.48 -30.46
C ASP A 116 -3.40 -3.17 -30.32
N MET A 117 -3.41 -2.58 -29.12
CA MET A 117 -4.11 -1.33 -28.77
C MET A 117 -5.61 -1.30 -29.09
N SER A 118 -6.23 -2.42 -29.47
CA SER A 118 -7.66 -2.46 -29.86
C SER A 118 -8.59 -2.11 -28.69
N TRP A 119 -8.12 -2.34 -27.47
CA TRP A 119 -8.76 -2.01 -26.20
C TRP A 119 -8.92 -0.50 -25.97
N CYS A 120 -8.09 0.36 -26.58
CA CYS A 120 -8.12 1.82 -26.40
C CYS A 120 -9.51 2.42 -26.66
N SER A 121 -10.18 1.93 -27.71
CA SER A 121 -11.53 2.37 -28.11
C SER A 121 -12.65 1.92 -27.15
N LYS A 122 -12.35 1.02 -26.21
CA LYS A 122 -13.29 0.43 -25.25
C LYS A 122 -13.08 0.95 -23.83
N LEU A 123 -12.16 1.88 -23.65
CA LEU A 123 -11.88 2.47 -22.34
C LEU A 123 -13.09 3.24 -21.83
N ILE A 124 -13.39 3.00 -20.56
CA ILE A 124 -14.40 3.71 -19.79
C ILE A 124 -13.79 4.13 -18.46
N GLU A 125 -14.34 5.19 -17.87
CA GLU A 125 -14.04 5.49 -16.46
C GLU A 125 -14.63 4.36 -15.59
N VAL A 126 -13.79 3.71 -14.79
CA VAL A 126 -14.19 2.55 -13.97
C VAL A 126 -14.37 2.89 -12.50
N TYR A 127 -13.57 3.81 -11.97
CA TYR A 127 -13.67 4.32 -10.61
C TYR A 127 -12.87 5.62 -10.48
N ARG A 128 -13.11 6.35 -9.40
CA ARG A 128 -12.36 7.54 -9.01
C ARG A 128 -11.68 7.36 -7.66
N THR A 129 -10.60 8.10 -7.44
CA THR A 129 -9.97 8.25 -6.12
C THR A 129 -9.81 9.73 -5.82
N ASP A 130 -10.57 10.22 -4.85
CA ASP A 130 -10.59 11.63 -4.44
C ASP A 130 -10.12 11.71 -2.99
N PHE A 131 -8.98 12.37 -2.74
CA PHE A 131 -8.37 12.42 -1.43
C PHE A 131 -7.52 13.68 -1.21
N GLU A 132 -7.37 14.06 0.06
CA GLU A 132 -6.38 15.03 0.50
C GLU A 132 -5.07 14.32 0.79
N ARG A 133 -3.96 14.89 0.30
CA ARG A 133 -2.61 14.41 0.51
C ARG A 133 -1.82 15.43 1.31
N GLN A 134 -1.42 15.06 2.52
CA GLN A 134 -0.44 15.78 3.31
C GLN A 134 0.96 15.26 2.97
N VAL A 135 1.96 16.13 2.87
CA VAL A 135 3.30 15.76 2.38
C VAL A 135 4.39 16.32 3.30
N TRP A 136 5.38 15.48 3.61
CA TRP A 136 6.58 15.82 4.37
C TRP A 136 7.81 15.28 3.65
N ASN A 137 8.82 16.14 3.47
CA ASN A 137 10.16 15.69 3.11
C ASN A 137 10.94 15.45 4.40
N ILE A 138 11.44 14.22 4.58
CA ILE A 138 12.12 13.78 5.80
C ILE A 138 13.50 13.26 5.47
N LYS A 139 14.47 13.60 6.30
CA LYS A 139 15.83 13.05 6.27
C LYS A 139 16.10 12.35 7.59
N SER A 140 16.14 11.03 7.57
CA SER A 140 16.54 10.24 8.74
C SER A 140 17.93 9.68 8.48
N GLN A 141 18.93 10.16 9.22
CA GLN A 141 20.34 9.86 8.99
C GLN A 141 20.74 10.21 7.53
N GLU A 142 21.20 9.22 6.75
CA GLU A 142 21.58 9.37 5.33
C GLU A 142 20.43 9.07 4.35
N THR A 143 19.25 8.73 4.86
CA THR A 143 18.08 8.39 4.02
C THR A 143 17.14 9.59 3.91
N LYS A 144 16.86 10.02 2.68
CA LYS A 144 15.84 11.01 2.35
C LYS A 144 14.60 10.31 1.82
N MET A 145 13.45 10.66 2.37
CA MET A 145 12.17 10.09 2.00
C MET A 145 11.10 11.18 1.88
N GLU A 146 10.17 10.98 0.95
CA GLU A 146 8.89 11.69 0.95
C GLU A 146 7.90 10.83 1.74
N VAL A 147 7.32 11.39 2.78
CA VAL A 147 6.23 10.76 3.53
C VAL A 147 4.96 11.48 3.19
N VAL A 148 3.94 10.74 2.78
CA VAL A 148 2.62 11.29 2.49
C VAL A 148 1.57 10.63 3.34
N CYS A 149 0.55 11.40 3.70
CA CYS A 149 -0.64 10.89 4.37
C CYS A 149 -1.85 11.22 3.51
N ASP A 150 -2.54 10.17 3.05
CA ASP A 150 -3.69 10.28 2.16
C ASP A 150 -4.98 9.98 2.93
N GLN A 151 -5.95 10.88 2.86
CA GLN A 151 -7.29 10.68 3.40
C GLN A 151 -8.37 11.01 2.36
N GLY A 152 -9.25 10.05 2.08
CA GLY A 152 -10.35 10.27 1.14
C GLY A 152 -11.10 8.99 0.79
N LEU A 153 -11.57 8.89 -0.45
CA LEU A 153 -12.43 7.81 -0.91
C LEU A 153 -12.03 7.31 -2.30
N VAL A 154 -12.17 6.00 -2.48
CA VAL A 154 -12.35 5.38 -3.79
C VAL A 154 -13.86 5.27 -4.03
N THR A 155 -14.34 5.72 -5.18
CA THR A 155 -15.76 5.65 -5.55
C THR A 155 -15.95 4.99 -6.90
N SER A 156 -17.00 4.19 -7.05
CA SER A 156 -17.36 3.53 -8.30
C SER A 156 -18.90 3.37 -8.39
N PRO A 157 -19.45 2.98 -9.54
CA PRO A 157 -20.86 2.62 -9.65
C PRO A 157 -21.32 1.48 -8.73
N TYR A 158 -20.37 0.73 -8.13
CA TYR A 158 -20.64 -0.45 -7.30
C TYR A 158 -20.50 -0.17 -5.79
N GLY A 159 -20.05 1.02 -5.40
CA GLY A 159 -19.87 1.39 -3.99
C GLY A 159 -18.65 2.28 -3.78
N GLU A 160 -18.24 2.37 -2.52
CA GLU A 160 -17.11 3.19 -2.07
C GLU A 160 -16.22 2.44 -1.07
N ASP A 161 -14.97 2.90 -0.97
CA ASP A 161 -13.95 2.35 -0.09
C ASP A 161 -13.08 3.48 0.46
N ALA A 162 -12.66 3.38 1.71
CA ALA A 162 -11.91 4.45 2.37
C ALA A 162 -10.43 4.43 1.96
N ILE A 163 -9.87 5.62 1.77
CA ILE A 163 -8.44 5.88 1.69
C ILE A 163 -8.02 6.51 3.01
N CYS A 164 -7.14 5.83 3.74
CA CYS A 164 -6.49 6.35 4.93
C CYS A 164 -5.16 5.60 5.08
N GLU A 165 -4.09 6.19 4.56
CA GLU A 165 -2.80 5.50 4.42
C GLU A 165 -1.62 6.48 4.51
N LEU A 166 -0.49 5.95 4.93
CA LEU A 166 0.82 6.59 4.82
C LEU A 166 1.60 5.88 3.71
N GLU A 167 2.27 6.65 2.84
CA GLU A 167 3.25 6.11 1.90
C GLU A 167 4.60 6.76 2.22
N LEU A 168 5.64 5.94 2.39
CA LEU A 168 7.02 6.38 2.58
C LEU A 168 7.79 6.02 1.31
N GLU A 169 8.14 7.03 0.52
CA GLU A 169 8.85 6.87 -0.74
C GLU A 169 10.33 7.23 -0.55
N LEU A 170 11.24 6.30 -0.88
CA LEU A 170 12.67 6.54 -0.84
C LEU A 170 13.10 7.48 -1.97
N LYS A 171 13.70 8.62 -1.64
CA LYS A 171 14.26 9.58 -2.62
C LYS A 171 15.77 9.47 -2.76
N GLU A 172 16.47 9.24 -1.65
CA GLU A 172 17.94 9.07 -1.60
C GLU A 172 18.33 8.22 -0.39
N GLY A 173 19.44 7.47 -0.47
CA GLY A 173 19.95 6.64 0.62
C GLY A 173 19.52 5.18 0.50
N ASP A 174 19.41 4.49 1.65
CA ASP A 174 19.16 3.05 1.70
C ASP A 174 17.77 2.69 2.26
N GLU A 175 17.24 1.57 1.78
CA GLU A 175 15.97 0.96 2.17
C GLU A 175 15.92 0.65 3.67
N ALA A 176 17.06 0.26 4.28
CA ALA A 176 17.10 0.01 5.72
C ALA A 176 16.70 1.26 6.53
N GLY A 177 17.05 2.45 6.06
CA GLY A 177 16.65 3.72 6.69
C GLY A 177 15.15 3.99 6.58
N LEU A 178 14.51 3.55 5.50
CA LEU A 178 13.05 3.63 5.32
C LEU A 178 12.33 2.77 6.38
N TYR A 179 12.77 1.52 6.56
CA TYR A 179 12.22 0.63 7.60
C TYR A 179 12.50 1.12 9.02
N GLN A 180 13.70 1.65 9.29
CA GLN A 180 14.01 2.23 10.60
C GLN A 180 13.07 3.38 10.95
N PHE A 181 12.81 4.28 9.99
CA PHE A 181 11.86 5.37 10.20
C PHE A 181 10.41 4.85 10.38
N ALA A 182 10.00 3.87 9.56
CA ALA A 182 8.67 3.26 9.68
C ALA A 182 8.47 2.58 11.05
N LEU A 183 9.50 1.91 11.59
CA LEU A 183 9.45 1.30 12.92
C LEU A 183 9.31 2.36 14.03
N GLN A 184 10.07 3.45 13.96
CA GLN A 184 9.94 4.58 14.90
C GLN A 184 8.54 5.19 14.86
N LEU A 185 7.95 5.31 13.67
CA LEU A 185 6.58 5.77 13.51
C LEU A 185 5.58 4.78 14.13
N ALA A 186 5.75 3.47 13.88
CA ALA A 186 4.87 2.42 14.39
C ALA A 186 4.92 2.25 15.91
N GLU A 187 6.01 2.66 16.58
CA GLU A 187 6.07 2.71 18.04
C GLU A 187 5.13 3.78 18.64
N ARG A 188 4.83 4.84 17.88
CA ARG A 188 4.05 5.99 18.35
C ARG A 188 2.63 6.03 17.79
N VAL A 189 2.43 5.49 16.60
CA VAL A 189 1.18 5.55 15.85
C VAL A 189 0.79 4.16 15.38
N PRO A 190 -0.45 3.69 15.66
CA PRO A 190 -0.92 2.41 15.15
C PRO A 190 -1.05 2.45 13.62
N VAL A 191 -0.15 1.74 12.95
CA VAL A 191 -0.09 1.59 11.48
C VAL A 191 0.13 0.13 11.14
N GLN A 192 -0.30 -0.30 9.95
CA GLN A 192 -0.10 -1.68 9.50
C GLN A 192 0.39 -1.71 8.06
N VAL A 193 1.30 -2.62 7.72
CA VAL A 193 1.80 -2.70 6.34
C VAL A 193 0.65 -3.09 5.40
N SER A 194 0.51 -2.38 4.27
CA SER A 194 -0.47 -2.70 3.23
C SER A 194 0.22 -2.88 1.88
N ILE A 195 -0.24 -3.87 1.13
CA ILE A 195 0.18 -4.13 -0.25
C ILE A 195 -0.95 -3.90 -1.26
N VAL A 196 -2.11 -3.42 -0.80
CA VAL A 196 -3.24 -3.14 -1.68
C VAL A 196 -3.12 -1.71 -2.18
N SER A 197 -3.04 -1.54 -3.50
CA SER A 197 -3.03 -0.23 -4.13
C SER A 197 -4.42 0.39 -4.17
N LYS A 198 -4.49 1.73 -4.27
CA LYS A 198 -5.74 2.46 -4.54
C LYS A 198 -6.45 1.95 -5.81
N ALA A 199 -5.69 1.48 -6.80
CA ALA A 199 -6.23 0.86 -8.00
C ALA A 199 -6.93 -0.49 -7.70
N GLN A 200 -6.30 -1.35 -6.88
CA GLN A 200 -6.91 -2.60 -6.43
C GLN A 200 -8.14 -2.35 -5.54
N LYS A 201 -8.15 -1.29 -4.72
CA LYS A 201 -9.35 -0.84 -3.99
C LYS A 201 -10.51 -0.49 -4.94
N GLY A 202 -10.23 0.21 -6.04
CA GLY A 202 -11.25 0.51 -7.06
C GLY A 202 -11.78 -0.75 -7.77
N VAL A 203 -10.88 -1.68 -8.06
CA VAL A 203 -11.22 -2.98 -8.66
C VAL A 203 -12.11 -3.83 -7.75
N ARG A 204 -11.77 -3.95 -6.45
CA ARG A 204 -12.53 -4.81 -5.53
C ARG A 204 -13.97 -4.35 -5.34
N LEU A 205 -14.26 -3.06 -5.52
CA LEU A 205 -15.63 -2.55 -5.48
C LEU A 205 -16.52 -3.15 -6.56
N LYS A 206 -15.99 -3.39 -7.77
CA LYS A 206 -16.75 -3.97 -8.88
C LYS A 206 -16.96 -5.48 -8.72
N TYR A 207 -15.91 -6.20 -8.32
CA TYR A 207 -15.94 -7.67 -8.32
C TYR A 207 -16.26 -8.28 -6.96
N GLY A 208 -16.22 -7.49 -5.87
CA GLY A 208 -16.35 -8.00 -4.50
C GLY A 208 -15.25 -8.97 -4.11
N GLN A 209 -14.09 -8.92 -4.78
CA GLN A 209 -13.00 -9.87 -4.62
C GLN A 209 -11.75 -9.20 -4.07
N ILE A 210 -11.09 -9.90 -3.16
CA ILE A 210 -9.76 -9.55 -2.67
C ILE A 210 -8.75 -10.35 -3.46
N GLU A 211 -7.74 -9.67 -4.00
CA GLU A 211 -6.64 -10.30 -4.73
C GLU A 211 -5.59 -10.82 -3.73
N PHE A 212 -5.28 -12.11 -3.82
CA PHE A 212 -4.24 -12.75 -3.01
C PHE A 212 -2.96 -12.94 -3.82
N PRO A 213 -1.79 -13.01 -3.16
CA PRO A 213 -0.54 -13.34 -3.85
C PRO A 213 -0.62 -14.73 -4.48
N ASN A 214 0.11 -14.92 -5.57
CA ASN A 214 0.21 -16.23 -6.21
C ASN A 214 0.98 -17.19 -5.31
N LYS A 215 0.44 -18.40 -5.12
CA LYS A 215 1.15 -19.44 -4.39
C LYS A 215 2.47 -19.79 -5.09
N PRO A 216 3.60 -19.89 -4.37
CA PRO A 216 4.88 -20.18 -4.98
C PRO A 216 4.87 -21.57 -5.63
N VAL A 217 5.51 -21.67 -6.81
CA VAL A 217 5.65 -22.93 -7.55
C VAL A 217 6.52 -23.91 -6.78
N ASN A 218 7.57 -23.41 -6.12
CA ASN A 218 8.46 -24.22 -5.29
C ASN A 218 8.14 -24.05 -3.80
N THR A 219 7.21 -24.86 -3.31
CA THR A 219 6.88 -24.90 -1.87
C THR A 219 7.98 -25.55 -1.01
N SER A 220 9.13 -25.91 -1.58
CA SER A 220 10.27 -26.41 -0.81
C SER A 220 11.25 -25.31 -0.42
N ASN A 221 11.11 -24.09 -0.98
CA ASN A 221 11.89 -22.93 -0.58
C ASN A 221 11.21 -22.23 0.61
N PRO A 222 11.79 -22.28 1.83
CA PRO A 222 11.17 -21.67 3.01
C PRO A 222 10.99 -20.16 2.88
N LEU A 223 11.88 -19.47 2.14
CA LEU A 223 11.81 -18.03 1.97
C LEU A 223 10.67 -17.60 1.04
N GLU A 224 10.46 -18.32 -0.07
CA GLU A 224 9.31 -18.08 -0.96
C GLU A 224 7.98 -18.35 -0.22
N LEU A 225 7.93 -19.39 0.62
CA LEU A 225 6.77 -19.66 1.45
C LEU A 225 6.56 -18.58 2.52
N ALA A 226 7.63 -18.08 3.15
CA ALA A 226 7.54 -16.99 4.12
C ALA A 226 7.01 -15.71 3.46
N ALA A 227 7.55 -15.32 2.30
CA ALA A 227 7.06 -14.17 1.54
C ALA A 227 5.56 -14.30 1.18
N TYR A 228 5.16 -15.48 0.68
CA TYR A 228 3.76 -15.76 0.37
C TYR A 228 2.85 -15.63 1.60
N TRP A 229 3.17 -16.31 2.71
CA TRP A 229 2.32 -16.26 3.90
C TRP A 229 2.30 -14.89 4.58
N TYR A 230 3.39 -14.14 4.48
CA TYR A 230 3.43 -12.74 4.90
C TYR A 230 2.46 -11.89 4.08
N GLU A 231 2.50 -11.96 2.75
CA GLU A 231 1.56 -11.20 1.92
C GLU A 231 0.11 -11.65 2.12
N VAL A 232 -0.15 -12.95 2.30
CA VAL A 232 -1.49 -13.46 2.66
C VAL A 232 -1.98 -12.87 3.99
N TRP A 233 -1.10 -12.75 4.99
CA TRP A 233 -1.42 -12.11 6.26
C TRP A 233 -1.84 -10.65 6.08
N LEU A 234 -1.06 -9.87 5.33
CA LEU A 234 -1.37 -8.46 5.04
C LEU A 234 -2.71 -8.32 4.29
N VAL A 235 -2.97 -9.20 3.31
CA VAL A 235 -4.21 -9.19 2.53
C VAL A 235 -5.43 -9.52 3.40
N TYR A 236 -5.34 -10.53 4.27
CA TYR A 236 -6.44 -10.83 5.19
C TYR A 236 -6.70 -9.71 6.19
N TRP A 237 -5.63 -9.06 6.68
CA TRP A 237 -5.77 -7.88 7.54
C TRP A 237 -6.60 -6.81 6.83
N GLU A 238 -6.21 -6.45 5.60
CA GLU A 238 -6.94 -5.43 4.86
C GLU A 238 -8.38 -5.85 4.48
N ALA A 239 -8.58 -7.11 4.07
CA ALA A 239 -9.89 -7.66 3.75
C ALA A 239 -10.85 -7.58 4.94
N MET A 240 -10.36 -7.89 6.15
CA MET A 240 -11.13 -7.84 7.38
C MET A 240 -11.73 -6.46 7.64
N TYR A 241 -10.95 -5.39 7.47
CA TYR A 241 -11.45 -4.02 7.67
C TYR A 241 -12.33 -3.54 6.52
N PHE A 242 -12.02 -3.92 5.29
CA PHE A 242 -12.85 -3.56 4.13
C PHE A 242 -14.24 -4.20 4.22
N MET A 243 -14.29 -5.51 4.48
CA MET A 243 -15.54 -6.26 4.56
C MET A 243 -16.26 -6.08 5.90
N LYS A 244 -15.57 -5.54 6.91
CA LYS A 244 -16.03 -5.48 8.31
C LYS A 244 -16.45 -6.85 8.82
N ASP A 245 -15.66 -7.86 8.48
CA ASP A 245 -15.96 -9.26 8.77
C ASP A 245 -14.87 -9.88 9.65
N GLU A 246 -15.18 -9.96 10.94
CA GLU A 246 -14.30 -10.54 11.96
C GLU A 246 -14.04 -12.03 11.76
N ALA A 247 -14.86 -12.74 10.97
CA ALA A 247 -14.60 -14.14 10.64
C ALA A 247 -13.28 -14.31 9.86
N LEU A 248 -12.81 -13.25 9.19
CA LEU A 248 -11.51 -13.23 8.52
C LEU A 248 -10.32 -13.28 9.49
N MET A 249 -10.53 -13.12 10.80
CA MET A 249 -9.49 -13.34 11.81
C MET A 249 -8.96 -14.77 11.80
N GLN A 250 -9.80 -15.78 11.56
CA GLN A 250 -9.36 -17.17 11.53
C GLN A 250 -8.34 -17.45 10.40
N PRO A 251 -8.64 -17.14 9.11
CA PRO A 251 -7.66 -17.32 8.05
C PRO A 251 -6.46 -16.37 8.17
N LEU A 252 -6.64 -15.18 8.76
CA LEU A 252 -5.55 -14.27 9.11
C LEU A 252 -4.56 -14.94 10.07
N ARG A 253 -5.03 -15.41 11.23
CA ARG A 253 -4.19 -16.12 12.21
C ARG A 253 -3.56 -17.39 11.63
N HIS A 254 -4.29 -18.11 10.77
CA HIS A 254 -3.73 -19.26 10.06
C HIS A 254 -2.50 -18.87 9.23
N SER A 255 -2.55 -17.78 8.47
CA SER A 255 -1.41 -17.30 7.69
C SER A 255 -0.22 -16.92 8.58
N MET A 256 -0.45 -16.33 9.75
CA MET A 256 0.61 -16.04 10.74
C MET A 256 1.27 -17.32 11.26
N VAL A 257 0.49 -18.36 11.56
CA VAL A 257 1.03 -19.65 12.02
C VAL A 257 1.87 -20.32 10.94
N GLN A 258 1.44 -20.28 9.68
CA GLN A 258 2.21 -20.81 8.55
C GLN A 258 3.51 -20.02 8.34
N LEU A 259 3.42 -18.68 8.38
CA LEU A 259 4.58 -17.79 8.30
C LEU A 259 5.59 -18.08 9.41
N ARG A 260 5.12 -18.23 10.66
CA ARG A 260 5.97 -18.51 11.83
C ARG A 260 6.86 -19.73 11.62
N ALA A 261 6.37 -20.76 10.94
CA ALA A 261 7.15 -21.98 10.67
C ALA A 261 8.33 -21.75 9.70
N CYS A 262 8.35 -20.63 8.97
CA CYS A 262 9.38 -20.28 8.01
C CYS A 262 10.34 -19.18 8.51
N LEU A 263 10.08 -18.60 9.69
CA LEU A 263 10.85 -17.49 10.26
C LEU A 263 11.99 -17.97 11.18
N PRO A 264 13.06 -17.17 11.34
CA PRO A 264 14.09 -17.42 12.36
C PRO A 264 13.49 -17.29 13.77
N ASN A 265 14.12 -17.93 14.76
CA ASN A 265 13.59 -18.09 16.12
C ASN A 265 13.08 -16.79 16.76
N GLU A 266 13.82 -15.68 16.64
CA GLU A 266 13.42 -14.40 17.24
C GLU A 266 12.13 -13.85 16.63
N LEU A 267 12.03 -13.81 15.30
CA LEU A 267 10.83 -13.36 14.60
C LEU A 267 9.65 -14.33 14.78
N ALA A 268 9.94 -15.64 14.83
CA ALA A 268 8.93 -16.65 15.09
C ALA A 268 8.34 -16.52 16.50
N GLN A 269 9.16 -16.19 17.50
CA GLN A 269 8.71 -15.91 18.85
C GLN A 269 7.86 -14.64 18.91
N ALA A 270 8.32 -13.54 18.30
CA ALA A 270 7.57 -12.28 18.25
C ALA A 270 6.19 -12.46 17.59
N LEU A 271 6.15 -13.15 16.45
CA LEU A 271 4.89 -13.44 15.75
C LEU A 271 3.98 -14.38 16.56
N GLY A 272 4.56 -15.33 17.31
CA GLY A 272 3.82 -16.21 18.21
C GLY A 272 3.22 -15.49 19.42
N CYS A 273 3.95 -14.53 20.01
CA CYS A 273 3.41 -13.66 21.06
C CYS A 273 2.24 -12.82 20.53
N LEU A 274 2.39 -12.21 19.34
CA LEU A 274 1.32 -11.44 18.72
C LEU A 274 0.08 -12.30 18.44
N ASP A 275 0.24 -13.51 17.89
CA ASP A 275 -0.89 -14.43 17.66
C ASP A 275 -1.64 -14.78 18.96
N GLY A 276 -0.91 -14.95 20.07
CA GLY A 276 -1.50 -15.17 21.39
C GLY A 276 -2.25 -13.96 21.93
N GLU A 277 -1.76 -12.74 21.69
CA GLU A 277 -2.48 -11.50 22.02
C GLU A 277 -3.77 -11.37 21.21
N LEU A 278 -3.72 -11.64 19.90
CA LEU A 278 -4.90 -11.62 19.02
C LEU A 278 -5.95 -12.65 19.47
N GLU A 279 -5.52 -13.84 19.92
CA GLU A 279 -6.42 -14.85 20.48
C GLU A 279 -7.15 -14.38 21.72
N GLN A 280 -6.46 -13.66 22.61
CA GLN A 280 -7.10 -13.08 23.81
C GLN A 280 -8.18 -12.07 23.43
N GLN A 281 -7.92 -11.25 22.40
CA GLN A 281 -8.91 -10.27 21.91
C GLN A 281 -10.19 -10.93 21.37
N LEU A 282 -10.07 -12.10 20.74
CA LEU A 282 -11.23 -12.82 20.19
C LEU A 282 -12.14 -13.43 21.26
N VAL A 283 -11.62 -13.66 22.47
CA VAL A 283 -12.35 -14.26 23.59
C VAL A 283 -13.14 -13.20 24.37
N GLU A 284 -12.72 -11.94 24.29
CA GLU A 284 -13.40 -10.81 24.90
C GLU A 284 -14.61 -10.42 24.04
N GLU A 285 -15.84 -10.77 24.46
CA GLU A 285 -17.10 -10.42 23.77
C GLU A 285 -17.33 -8.90 23.81
N GLU A 286 -16.74 -8.17 22.86
CA GLU A 286 -16.96 -6.73 22.68
C GLU A 286 -17.25 -6.39 21.21
N ASP A 287 -18.29 -5.55 20.98
CA ASP A 287 -18.67 -4.98 19.67
C ASP A 287 -17.60 -4.02 19.06
N LEU A 288 -16.35 -4.08 19.53
CA LEU A 288 -15.27 -3.14 19.23
C LEU A 288 -13.96 -3.84 18.85
N LEU A 289 -13.97 -5.14 18.54
CA LEU A 289 -12.76 -5.92 18.22
C LEU A 289 -11.90 -5.23 17.15
N LEU A 290 -12.48 -4.90 15.98
CA LEU A 290 -11.73 -4.24 14.90
C LEU A 290 -11.10 -2.91 15.36
N LYS A 291 -11.79 -2.14 16.20
CA LYS A 291 -11.25 -0.88 16.72
C LYS A 291 -10.07 -1.11 17.66
N LYS A 292 -10.16 -2.14 18.51
CA LYS A 292 -9.10 -2.49 19.44
C LYS A 292 -7.85 -2.99 18.70
N LEU A 293 -8.05 -3.87 17.72
CA LEU A 293 -6.98 -4.37 16.86
C LEU A 293 -6.30 -3.24 16.08
N ALA A 294 -7.07 -2.30 15.53
CA ALA A 294 -6.57 -1.13 14.82
C ALA A 294 -5.60 -0.29 15.67
N GLY A 295 -5.80 -0.26 17.00
CA GLY A 295 -4.98 0.49 17.95
C GLY A 295 -3.73 -0.23 18.47
N MET A 296 -3.48 -1.47 18.07
CA MET A 296 -2.34 -2.24 18.54
C MET A 296 -1.08 -1.94 17.70
N ASN A 297 -0.19 -1.09 18.21
CA ASN A 297 1.11 -0.77 17.59
C ASN A 297 1.92 -2.05 17.26
N GLN A 298 1.85 -3.06 18.13
CA GLN A 298 2.61 -4.30 18.00
C GLN A 298 2.33 -5.04 16.67
N ILE A 299 1.12 -4.91 16.11
CA ILE A 299 0.78 -5.50 14.81
C ILE A 299 1.65 -4.87 13.72
N GLY A 300 1.66 -3.54 13.65
CA GLY A 300 2.48 -2.77 12.72
C GLY A 300 3.97 -3.04 12.84
N ILE A 301 4.47 -2.98 14.07
CA ILE A 301 5.88 -3.25 14.38
C ILE A 301 6.27 -4.66 13.91
N THR A 302 5.43 -5.66 14.16
CA THR A 302 5.70 -7.05 13.76
C THR A 302 5.66 -7.21 12.24
N MET A 303 4.68 -6.60 11.56
CA MET A 303 4.61 -6.59 10.09
C MET A 303 5.85 -5.94 9.47
N LEU A 304 6.29 -4.80 10.00
CA LEU A 304 7.49 -4.10 9.54
C LEU A 304 8.76 -4.90 9.75
N THR A 305 8.94 -5.47 10.96
CA THR A 305 10.14 -6.24 11.31
C THR A 305 10.26 -7.50 10.44
N VAL A 306 9.16 -8.22 10.23
CA VAL A 306 9.15 -9.40 9.35
C VAL A 306 9.38 -9.00 7.89
N GLY A 307 8.73 -7.93 7.42
CA GLY A 307 8.92 -7.41 6.06
C GLY A 307 10.37 -6.99 5.79
N GLN A 308 10.99 -6.29 6.74
CA GLN A 308 12.41 -5.89 6.67
C GLN A 308 13.32 -7.11 6.54
N TRP A 309 13.12 -8.13 7.38
CA TRP A 309 13.90 -9.36 7.32
C TRP A 309 13.74 -10.07 5.97
N LEU A 310 12.51 -10.20 5.47
CA LEU A 310 12.21 -10.83 4.18
C LEU A 310 12.92 -10.09 3.02
N ASN A 311 12.88 -8.76 3.00
CA ASN A 311 13.55 -7.97 1.97
C ASN A 311 15.07 -8.03 2.03
N GLN A 312 15.66 -8.24 3.20
CA GLN A 312 17.10 -8.47 3.36
C GLN A 312 17.55 -9.84 2.83
N GLN A 313 16.66 -10.85 2.80
CA GLN A 313 16.98 -12.17 2.25
C GLN A 313 16.83 -12.24 0.72
N ALA A 314 16.12 -11.27 0.11
CA ALA A 314 15.86 -11.23 -1.32
C ALA A 314 17.00 -10.59 -2.15
N VAL A 315 18.10 -10.21 -1.49
CA VAL A 315 19.31 -9.57 -2.07
C VAL A 315 20.38 -10.59 -2.37
#